data_AF-A0AAN7NS24-F1
#
_entry.id   AF-A0AAN7NS24-F1
#
_cell.length_a   1.000
_cell.length_b   1.000
_cell.length_c   1.000
_cell.angle_alpha   90.00
_cell.angle_beta   90.00
_cell.angle_gamma   90.00
#
_symmetry.space_group_name_H-M   'P 1'
#
loop_
_entity.id
_entity.type
_entity.pdbx_description
1 polymer ?
#
loop_
_entity_poly.entity_id
_entity_poly.type
_entity_poly.pdbx_seq_one_letter_code
_entity_poly.pdbx_strand_id
1 'polypeptide(L)'
;MTDSSNRPHRTVFTRAIEACDLHWQDSHLQHIISSDLYTNYCYHDDTENSLFDSHGWPLWHEHVPTACARVDALRSHGYPREALRLAIAIVNTLRRQQQKQLEMFRAQKKELLHRGVTSITNLEGWVGHPLDPIGTLFSSLMEACRVDDESFHGFSDFTENMGQCKSLEYQHLPAHKFLEEGESYLTLAVEVALIGLGQQRIMPDGLYAQEKVCRNEEQLISKLQEIELDDTLVKIFRKQAVFLLEAGPYSGLGEVIHRESVPMHTFAKYLFTSLLPHDAELAYKTALRAMRLLVLESTAPSGDMSRPHHIASVVPNRYPRWFTLSHIESQQCELASTMLTAAKGDVRRLETVLESIQKNIHSSSHIFKLAQDAFKIATLMDSLPDITLLKVSLELGLQ
;
A
#
# COMPACT_ATOMS: atom_id res chain seq x y z
N MET A 1 2.37 -6.31 -25.15
CA MET A 1 1.37 -7.20 -24.52
C MET A 1 2.09 -8.42 -24.00
N THR A 2 2.21 -8.57 -22.68
CA THR A 2 2.54 -9.84 -22.03
C THR A 2 1.65 -9.91 -20.81
N ASP A 3 0.74 -10.88 -20.80
CA ASP A 3 -0.11 -11.22 -19.66
C ASP A 3 0.77 -11.41 -18.43
N SER A 4 0.63 -10.53 -17.44
CA SER A 4 1.18 -10.74 -16.10
C SER A 4 0.54 -11.94 -15.38
N SER A 5 -0.55 -12.49 -15.92
CA SER A 5 -1.28 -13.64 -15.40
C SER A 5 -0.53 -14.99 -15.48
N ASN A 6 0.59 -15.08 -16.19
CA ASN A 6 1.25 -16.36 -16.47
C ASN A 6 2.76 -16.40 -16.17
N ARG A 7 3.31 -15.42 -15.42
CA ARG A 7 4.71 -15.49 -15.01
C ARG A 7 4.86 -16.46 -13.83
N PRO A 8 5.71 -17.50 -13.93
CA PRO A 8 5.95 -18.42 -12.82
C PRO A 8 6.51 -17.67 -11.61
N HIS A 9 6.24 -18.18 -10.40
CA HIS A 9 6.78 -17.63 -9.16
C HIS A 9 8.31 -17.44 -9.27
N ARG A 10 8.78 -16.23 -8.96
CA ARG A 10 10.21 -15.90 -8.94
C ARG A 10 10.87 -16.62 -7.76
N THR A 11 11.60 -17.68 -8.06
CA THR A 11 12.44 -18.39 -7.09
C THR A 11 13.72 -17.60 -6.82
N VAL A 12 14.39 -17.93 -5.71
CA VAL A 12 15.73 -17.40 -5.39
C VAL A 12 16.70 -17.63 -6.57
N PHE A 13 16.60 -18.78 -7.23
CA PHE A 13 17.44 -19.12 -8.38
C PHE A 13 17.15 -18.24 -9.59
N THR A 14 15.88 -18.01 -9.94
CA THR A 14 15.53 -17.09 -11.04
C THR A 14 15.98 -15.66 -10.76
N ARG A 15 15.86 -15.20 -9.50
CA ARG A 15 16.37 -13.89 -9.09
C ARG A 15 17.90 -13.81 -9.21
N ALA A 16 18.61 -14.88 -8.85
CA ALA A 16 20.06 -14.92 -8.97
C ALA A 16 20.54 -14.89 -10.44
N ILE A 17 19.85 -15.60 -11.34
CA ILE A 17 20.13 -15.53 -12.79
C ILE A 17 19.86 -14.12 -13.32
N GLU A 18 18.68 -13.56 -13.02
CA GLU A 18 18.34 -12.18 -13.44
C GLU A 18 19.37 -11.17 -12.89
N ALA A 19 19.90 -11.40 -11.69
CA ALA A 19 20.95 -10.55 -11.11
C ALA A 19 22.27 -10.61 -11.89
N CYS A 20 22.58 -11.72 -12.57
CA CYS A 20 23.76 -11.83 -13.44
C CYS A 20 23.65 -10.98 -14.71
N ASP A 21 22.43 -10.73 -15.18
CA ASP A 21 22.17 -9.90 -16.36
C ASP A 21 22.10 -8.39 -16.03
N LEU A 22 22.25 -8.01 -14.75
CA LEU A 22 22.25 -6.61 -14.34
C LEU A 22 23.55 -5.93 -14.70
N HIS A 23 23.50 -5.09 -15.73
CA HIS A 23 24.58 -4.19 -16.08
C HIS A 23 24.16 -2.73 -15.90
N TRP A 24 25.16 -1.86 -15.73
CA TRP A 24 24.98 -0.41 -15.71
C TRP A 24 25.06 0.22 -17.11
N GLN A 25 25.44 -0.54 -18.14
CA GLN A 25 25.73 -0.04 -19.48
C GLN A 25 24.48 0.31 -20.33
N ASP A 26 23.28 0.18 -19.77
CA ASP A 26 22.05 0.54 -20.48
C ASP A 26 22.06 2.05 -20.81
N SER A 27 21.84 2.40 -22.07
CA SER A 27 21.93 3.79 -22.54
C SER A 27 20.89 4.70 -21.89
N HIS A 28 19.68 4.19 -21.65
CA HIS A 28 18.60 4.93 -21.00
C HIS A 28 18.88 5.08 -19.50
N LEU A 29 19.38 4.03 -18.84
CA LEU A 29 19.81 4.11 -17.44
C LEU A 29 20.93 5.15 -17.26
N GLN A 30 21.94 5.12 -18.13
CA GLN A 30 23.03 6.09 -18.12
C GLN A 30 22.51 7.50 -18.36
N HIS A 31 21.52 7.67 -19.24
CA HIS A 31 20.86 8.95 -19.45
C HIS A 31 20.15 9.43 -18.17
N ILE A 32 19.42 8.53 -17.50
CA ILE A 32 18.69 8.85 -16.27
C ILE A 32 19.63 9.35 -15.16
N ILE A 33 20.75 8.66 -14.96
CA ILE A 33 21.66 8.97 -13.87
C ILE A 33 22.55 10.19 -14.17
N SER A 34 22.90 10.44 -15.44
CA SER A 34 23.92 11.43 -15.81
C SER A 34 23.43 12.87 -15.94
N SER A 35 22.15 13.11 -16.25
CA SER A 35 21.67 14.45 -16.62
C SER A 35 20.38 14.86 -15.88
N ASP A 36 20.30 16.14 -15.54
CA ASP A 36 19.08 16.84 -15.08
C ASP A 36 18.31 17.51 -16.23
N LEU A 37 18.73 17.30 -17.49
CA LEU A 37 18.14 17.92 -18.68
C LEU A 37 17.73 16.83 -19.67
N TYR A 38 16.42 16.62 -19.80
CA TYR A 38 15.80 15.65 -20.74
C TYR A 38 15.05 16.35 -21.87
N THR A 39 15.05 17.69 -21.89
CA THR A 39 14.26 18.55 -22.77
C THR A 39 14.58 18.45 -24.26
N ASN A 40 15.63 17.71 -24.66
CA ASN A 40 16.14 17.70 -26.03
C ASN A 40 15.95 16.37 -26.79
N TYR A 41 15.35 15.33 -26.22
CA TYR A 41 15.18 14.03 -26.90
C TYR A 41 13.76 13.76 -27.45
N CYS A 42 12.79 14.65 -27.25
CA CYS A 42 11.41 14.47 -27.73
C CYS A 42 11.23 14.60 -29.27
N TYR A 43 12.27 14.44 -30.08
CA TYR A 43 12.19 14.65 -31.54
C TYR A 43 12.53 13.43 -32.41
N HIS A 44 12.78 12.24 -31.85
CA HIS A 44 13.06 11.07 -32.68
C HIS A 44 12.33 9.79 -32.25
N ASP A 45 11.50 9.31 -33.19
CA ASP A 45 11.04 7.93 -33.40
C ASP A 45 10.00 7.31 -32.43
N ASP A 46 8.97 6.69 -33.01
CA ASP A 46 7.79 6.09 -32.34
C ASP A 46 8.13 4.97 -31.32
N THR A 47 9.39 4.53 -31.28
CA THR A 47 9.89 3.49 -30.38
C THR A 47 10.29 4.03 -29.00
N GLU A 48 10.70 5.31 -28.90
CA GLU A 48 11.11 5.97 -27.64
C GLU A 48 9.92 6.46 -26.79
N ASN A 49 8.70 6.44 -27.36
CA ASN A 49 7.42 6.78 -26.66
C ASN A 49 7.11 5.88 -25.45
N SER A 50 7.85 4.78 -25.26
CA SER A 50 7.71 3.90 -24.10
C SER A 50 8.59 4.30 -22.92
N LEU A 51 9.73 4.95 -23.16
CA LEU A 51 10.75 5.29 -22.15
C LEU A 51 10.47 6.60 -21.41
N PHE A 52 9.59 7.43 -21.98
CA PHE A 52 9.13 8.67 -21.38
C PHE A 52 7.62 8.67 -21.20
N ASP A 53 7.11 9.48 -20.29
CA ASP A 53 5.68 9.73 -20.16
C ASP A 53 5.20 10.86 -21.10
N SER A 54 3.91 11.22 -21.02
CA SER A 54 3.33 12.31 -21.83
C SER A 54 3.89 13.69 -21.51
N HIS A 55 4.56 13.86 -20.37
CA HIS A 55 5.21 15.09 -19.94
C HIS A 55 6.71 15.11 -20.31
N GLY A 56 7.22 14.04 -20.92
CA GLY A 56 8.63 13.90 -21.28
C GLY A 56 9.53 13.47 -20.11
N TRP A 57 8.96 12.95 -19.02
CA TRP A 57 9.74 12.48 -17.88
C TRP A 57 10.19 11.03 -18.06
N PRO A 58 11.41 10.70 -17.60
CA PRO A 58 11.96 9.36 -17.77
C PRO A 58 11.17 8.32 -16.97
N LEU A 59 11.02 7.15 -17.57
CA LEU A 59 10.44 5.95 -16.98
C LEU A 59 11.46 4.82 -16.99
N TRP A 60 11.45 3.99 -15.96
CA TRP A 60 12.35 2.85 -15.79
C TRP A 60 11.55 1.56 -15.61
N HIS A 61 11.42 0.77 -16.69
CA HIS A 61 10.54 -0.41 -16.77
C HIS A 61 11.17 -1.72 -16.27
N GLU A 62 12.20 -1.64 -15.45
CA GLU A 62 12.79 -2.81 -14.80
C GLU A 62 11.87 -3.35 -13.69
N HIS A 63 12.10 -4.59 -13.26
CA HIS A 63 11.42 -5.15 -12.11
C HIS A 63 11.63 -4.28 -10.86
N VAL A 64 10.54 -3.85 -10.22
CA VAL A 64 10.56 -2.83 -9.14
C VAL A 64 11.57 -3.13 -8.02
N PRO A 65 11.58 -4.31 -7.37
CA PRO A 65 12.64 -4.69 -6.42
C PRO A 65 14.07 -4.54 -6.94
N THR A 66 14.30 -4.88 -8.20
CA THR A 66 15.62 -4.81 -8.83
C THR A 66 16.03 -3.37 -9.12
N ALA A 67 15.10 -2.57 -9.63
CA ALA A 67 15.30 -1.15 -9.85
C ALA A 67 15.61 -0.41 -8.55
N CYS A 68 14.89 -0.71 -7.47
CA CYS A 68 15.17 -0.12 -6.16
C CYS A 68 16.52 -0.57 -5.60
N ALA A 69 16.96 -1.80 -5.86
CA ALA A 69 18.32 -2.24 -5.49
C ALA A 69 19.41 -1.41 -6.20
N ARG A 70 19.16 -0.93 -7.44
CA ARG A 70 20.07 0.02 -8.12
C ARG A 70 20.10 1.37 -7.41
N VAL A 71 18.95 1.88 -6.96
CA VAL A 71 18.86 3.11 -6.16
C VAL A 71 19.68 2.97 -4.88
N ASP A 72 19.50 1.87 -4.15
CA ASP A 72 20.26 1.59 -2.92
C ASP A 72 21.77 1.45 -3.17
N ALA A 73 22.15 0.79 -4.28
CA ALA A 73 23.55 0.69 -4.70
C ALA A 73 24.16 2.07 -5.01
N LEU A 74 23.49 2.92 -5.80
CA LEU A 74 23.95 4.28 -6.08
C LEU A 74 24.11 5.09 -4.79
N ARG A 75 23.11 5.04 -3.91
CA ARG A 75 23.10 5.77 -2.64
C ARG A 75 24.24 5.32 -1.71
N SER A 76 24.42 4.01 -1.53
CA SER A 76 25.47 3.45 -0.68
C SER A 76 26.90 3.67 -1.21
N HIS A 77 27.05 3.87 -2.52
CA HIS A 77 28.35 4.12 -3.16
C HIS A 77 28.67 5.63 -3.33
N GLY A 78 27.87 6.53 -2.72
CA GLY A 78 28.15 7.96 -2.72
C GLY A 78 27.61 8.73 -3.91
N TYR A 79 26.61 8.19 -4.63
CA TYR A 79 25.93 8.82 -5.76
C TYR A 79 24.45 9.17 -5.40
N PRO A 80 24.19 10.02 -4.38
CA PRO A 80 22.84 10.27 -3.90
C PRO A 80 21.97 11.03 -4.92
N ARG A 81 22.57 11.85 -5.80
CA ARG A 81 21.82 12.62 -6.81
C ARG A 81 21.35 11.70 -7.95
N GLU A 82 22.22 10.81 -8.38
CA GLU A 82 21.96 9.77 -9.37
C GLU A 82 20.90 8.80 -8.86
N ALA A 83 21.02 8.39 -7.59
CA ALA A 83 20.02 7.57 -6.91
C ALA A 83 18.65 8.27 -6.90
N LEU A 84 18.61 9.57 -6.62
CA LEU A 84 17.39 10.36 -6.58
C LEU A 84 16.72 10.48 -7.95
N ARG A 85 17.49 10.74 -9.03
CA ARG A 85 16.96 10.74 -10.41
C ARG A 85 16.34 9.40 -10.78
N LEU A 86 17.04 8.31 -10.48
CA LEU A 86 16.53 6.96 -10.74
C LEU A 86 15.28 6.65 -9.90
N ALA A 87 15.25 7.07 -8.63
CA ALA A 87 14.09 6.91 -7.76
C ALA A 87 12.86 7.62 -8.33
N ILE A 88 13.00 8.86 -8.81
CA ILE A 88 11.91 9.60 -9.45
C ILE A 88 11.41 8.88 -10.71
N ALA A 89 12.31 8.41 -11.58
CA ALA A 89 11.93 7.66 -12.78
C ALA A 89 11.16 6.37 -12.45
N ILE A 90 11.55 5.67 -11.38
CA ILE A 90 10.83 4.49 -10.88
C ILE A 90 9.43 4.89 -10.37
N VAL A 91 9.32 5.96 -9.57
CA VAL A 91 8.02 6.44 -9.06
C VAL A 91 7.09 6.86 -10.20
N ASN A 92 7.59 7.55 -11.22
CA ASN A 92 6.80 7.91 -12.40
C ASN A 92 6.32 6.66 -13.17
N THR A 93 7.15 5.61 -13.21
CA THR A 93 6.76 4.31 -13.78
C THR A 93 5.66 3.65 -12.97
N LEU A 94 5.73 3.68 -11.63
CA LEU A 94 4.69 3.17 -10.75
C LEU A 94 3.36 3.93 -10.92
N ARG A 95 3.41 5.26 -11.03
CA ARG A 95 2.23 6.10 -11.32
C ARG A 95 1.59 5.73 -12.65
N ARG A 96 2.39 5.64 -13.73
CA ARG A 96 1.90 5.23 -15.06
C ARG A 96 1.30 3.82 -15.02
N GLN A 97 1.92 2.90 -14.28
CA GLN A 97 1.42 1.54 -14.12
C GLN A 97 0.08 1.50 -13.37
N GLN A 98 -0.07 2.26 -12.29
CA GLN A 98 -1.33 2.39 -11.54
C GLN A 98 -2.45 2.94 -12.42
N GLN A 99 -2.18 3.99 -13.20
CA GLN A 99 -3.14 4.58 -14.13
C GLN A 99 -3.57 3.60 -15.23
N LYS A 100 -2.61 2.90 -15.84
CA LYS A 100 -2.88 1.88 -16.86
C LYS A 100 -3.72 0.73 -16.30
N GLN A 101 -3.43 0.28 -15.08
CA GLN A 101 -4.22 -0.76 -14.40
C GLN A 101 -5.66 -0.32 -14.14
N LEU A 102 -5.86 0.93 -13.72
CA LEU A 102 -7.18 1.50 -13.55
C LEU A 102 -7.97 1.53 -14.86
N GLU A 103 -7.36 1.96 -15.96
CA GLU A 103 -7.99 2.00 -17.29
C GLU A 103 -8.37 0.60 -17.79
N MET A 104 -7.46 -0.37 -17.67
CA MET A 104 -7.73 -1.77 -18.00
C MET A 104 -8.90 -2.32 -17.19
N PHE A 105 -8.93 -2.05 -15.88
CA PHE A 105 -10.04 -2.49 -15.04
C PHE A 105 -11.35 -1.80 -15.41
N ARG A 106 -11.36 -0.49 -15.67
CA ARG A 106 -12.57 0.25 -16.09
C ARG A 106 -13.18 -0.34 -17.36
N ALA A 107 -12.35 -0.78 -18.31
CA ALA A 107 -12.82 -1.44 -19.53
C ALA A 107 -13.47 -2.82 -19.26
N GLN A 108 -13.00 -3.56 -18.25
CA GLN A 108 -13.43 -4.92 -17.94
C GLN A 108 -14.35 -5.02 -16.70
N LYS A 109 -14.67 -3.90 -16.06
CA LYS A 109 -15.35 -3.83 -14.75
C LYS A 109 -16.66 -4.62 -14.73
N LYS A 110 -17.49 -4.52 -15.77
CA LYS A 110 -18.79 -5.20 -15.85
C LYS A 110 -18.65 -6.72 -15.80
N GLU A 111 -17.65 -7.27 -16.49
CA GLU A 111 -17.43 -8.72 -16.55
C GLU A 111 -16.88 -9.24 -15.22
N LEU A 112 -15.87 -8.56 -14.67
CA LEU A 112 -15.24 -8.97 -13.41
C LEU A 112 -16.21 -8.88 -12.22
N LEU A 113 -17.06 -7.84 -12.18
CA LEU A 113 -18.10 -7.73 -11.15
C LEU A 113 -19.17 -8.80 -11.27
N HIS A 114 -19.54 -9.20 -12.49
CA HIS A 114 -20.50 -10.28 -12.68
C HIS A 114 -19.94 -11.63 -12.21
N ARG A 115 -18.64 -11.87 -12.43
CA ARG A 115 -17.96 -13.08 -11.95
C ARG A 115 -17.75 -13.08 -10.43
N GLY A 116 -17.58 -11.91 -9.81
CA GLY A 116 -17.37 -11.76 -8.36
C GLY A 116 -16.05 -12.33 -7.80
N VAL A 117 -15.27 -13.01 -8.64
CA VAL A 117 -13.98 -13.64 -8.30
C VAL A 117 -12.96 -13.32 -9.40
N THR A 118 -11.69 -13.18 -9.01
CA THR A 118 -10.59 -12.89 -9.93
C THR A 118 -9.39 -13.80 -9.66
N SER A 119 -8.69 -14.21 -10.73
CA SER A 119 -7.38 -14.86 -10.67
C SER A 119 -6.22 -13.86 -10.79
N ILE A 120 -6.51 -12.58 -11.03
CA ILE A 120 -5.50 -11.53 -11.10
C ILE A 120 -4.97 -11.29 -9.70
N THR A 121 -3.68 -11.56 -9.51
CA THR A 121 -2.99 -11.35 -8.24
C THR A 121 -1.51 -11.07 -8.46
N ASN A 122 -0.89 -10.24 -7.63
CA ASN A 122 0.56 -10.13 -7.56
C ASN A 122 1.12 -11.23 -6.66
N LEU A 123 2.00 -12.06 -7.23
CA LEU A 123 2.68 -13.14 -6.50
C LEU A 123 3.82 -12.62 -5.61
N GLU A 124 4.27 -11.40 -5.86
CA GLU A 124 5.38 -10.76 -5.16
C GLU A 124 4.91 -9.44 -4.55
N GLY A 125 4.96 -9.37 -3.22
CA GLY A 125 4.68 -8.15 -2.47
C GLY A 125 5.90 -7.26 -2.38
N TRP A 126 5.70 -5.94 -2.54
CA TRP A 126 6.76 -4.96 -2.34
C TRP A 126 7.06 -4.71 -0.87
N VAL A 127 6.04 -4.69 -0.01
CA VAL A 127 6.18 -4.58 1.46
C VAL A 127 6.57 -5.95 2.03
N GLY A 128 7.65 -5.99 2.82
CA GLY A 128 8.22 -7.23 3.37
C GLY A 128 9.24 -7.91 2.44
N HIS A 129 9.41 -7.40 1.22
CA HIS A 129 10.37 -7.93 0.26
C HIS A 129 11.81 -7.86 0.79
N PRO A 130 12.69 -8.85 0.54
CA PRO A 130 14.09 -8.80 0.99
C PRO A 130 14.90 -7.59 0.52
N LEU A 131 14.60 -7.07 -0.68
CA LEU A 131 15.22 -5.86 -1.25
C LEU A 131 14.54 -4.54 -0.83
N ASP A 132 13.50 -4.61 0.01
CA ASP A 132 12.75 -3.46 0.55
C ASP A 132 12.51 -2.28 -0.44
N PRO A 133 11.91 -2.53 -1.62
CA PRO A 133 11.82 -1.52 -2.67
C PRO A 133 11.13 -0.23 -2.24
N ILE A 134 10.05 -0.34 -1.46
CA ILE A 134 9.29 0.83 -1.00
C ILE A 134 10.07 1.57 0.07
N GLY A 135 10.70 0.86 1.01
CA GLY A 135 11.54 1.47 2.03
C GLY A 135 12.76 2.19 1.44
N THR A 136 13.39 1.62 0.40
CA THR A 136 14.50 2.26 -0.32
C THR A 136 14.05 3.55 -1.02
N LEU A 137 12.96 3.52 -1.79
CA LEU A 137 12.45 4.72 -2.47
C LEU A 137 12.02 5.78 -1.46
N PHE A 138 11.24 5.39 -0.45
CA PHE A 138 10.80 6.29 0.62
C PHE A 138 11.99 6.95 1.32
N SER A 139 12.97 6.17 1.76
CA SER A 139 14.13 6.70 2.50
C SER A 139 14.98 7.61 1.60
N SER A 140 15.21 7.24 0.33
CA SER A 140 16.00 8.05 -0.60
C SER A 140 15.35 9.41 -0.89
N LEU A 141 14.02 9.44 -1.01
CA LEU A 141 13.27 10.68 -1.22
C LEU A 141 13.19 11.52 0.07
N MET A 142 12.99 10.88 1.23
CA MET A 142 12.94 11.55 2.53
C MET A 142 14.29 12.12 2.96
N GLU A 143 15.40 11.44 2.65
CA GLU A 143 16.76 11.96 2.88
C GLU A 143 16.97 13.27 2.09
N ALA A 144 16.47 13.35 0.85
CA ALA A 144 16.52 14.57 0.05
C ALA A 144 15.62 15.71 0.57
N CYS A 145 14.68 15.43 1.49
CA CYS A 145 13.82 16.44 2.13
C CYS A 145 14.46 17.06 3.38
N ARG A 146 15.52 16.46 3.92
CA ARG A 146 16.21 16.98 5.10
C ARG A 146 17.09 18.13 4.64
N VAL A 147 16.88 19.31 5.24
CA VAL A 147 17.71 20.48 5.01
C VAL A 147 19.16 20.11 5.28
N ASP A 148 20.01 20.38 4.29
CA ASP A 148 21.45 20.25 4.36
C ASP A 148 21.97 21.32 5.34
N ASP A 149 21.96 21.03 6.64
CA ASP A 149 22.75 21.80 7.62
C ASP A 149 24.27 21.57 7.42
N GLU A 150 24.67 20.75 6.44
CA GLU A 150 26.04 20.31 6.19
C GLU A 150 26.59 20.74 4.82
N SER A 151 26.12 21.85 4.25
CA SER A 151 26.93 22.62 3.31
C SER A 151 27.63 23.78 4.02
N PHE A 152 28.87 23.50 4.45
CA PHE A 152 29.88 24.38 5.08
C PHE A 152 29.96 24.36 6.62
N HIS A 153 30.56 23.31 7.19
CA HIS A 153 31.73 23.49 8.06
C HIS A 153 32.55 22.19 8.13
N GLY A 154 33.78 22.25 7.61
CA GLY A 154 34.71 21.12 7.63
C GLY A 154 35.19 20.79 9.05
N PHE A 155 35.53 19.50 9.24
CA PHE A 155 36.47 18.98 10.25
C PHE A 155 36.36 19.56 11.68
N SER A 156 35.60 18.90 12.55
CA SER A 156 35.75 18.81 14.04
C SER A 156 34.39 18.38 14.59
N ASP A 157 34.19 17.45 15.52
CA ASP A 157 35.08 16.62 16.32
C ASP A 157 34.26 15.40 16.78
N PHE A 158 34.99 14.35 17.10
CA PHE A 158 34.50 13.10 17.64
C PHE A 158 34.24 13.28 19.16
N THR A 159 33.02 13.56 19.63
CA THR A 159 32.55 13.18 20.99
C THR A 159 31.07 13.52 21.27
N GLU A 160 30.37 12.51 21.81
CA GLU A 160 29.22 12.56 22.73
C GLU A 160 28.21 13.73 22.66
N ASN A 161 26.97 13.43 22.27
CA ASN A 161 25.84 13.81 23.13
C ASN A 161 24.59 12.94 22.91
N MET A 162 24.22 12.25 24.00
CA MET A 162 22.97 11.53 24.19
C MET A 162 21.81 12.54 24.33
N GLY A 163 20.72 12.31 23.59
CA GLY A 163 19.39 12.84 23.91
C GLY A 163 19.10 14.27 23.44
N GLN A 164 18.58 14.40 22.22
CA GLN A 164 17.62 15.44 21.86
C GLN A 164 16.87 15.02 20.59
N CYS A 165 15.60 14.63 20.76
CA CYS A 165 14.66 14.43 19.67
C CYS A 165 14.35 15.83 19.09
N LYS A 166 15.10 16.26 18.08
CA LYS A 166 14.79 17.49 17.33
C LYS A 166 13.60 17.18 16.41
N SER A 167 12.55 18.00 16.51
CA SER A 167 11.43 18.01 15.57
C SER A 167 12.00 18.08 14.15
N LEU A 168 11.75 17.05 13.35
CA LEU A 168 12.19 16.96 11.96
C LEU A 168 11.22 17.77 11.10
N GLU A 169 11.50 19.05 10.89
CA GLU A 169 10.76 19.87 9.93
C GLU A 169 11.07 19.37 8.50
N TYR A 170 10.16 18.57 7.93
CA TYR A 170 10.23 18.17 6.52
C TYR A 170 9.72 19.31 5.64
N GLN A 171 10.58 19.86 4.77
CA GLN A 171 10.20 20.95 3.87
C GLN A 171 9.94 20.45 2.43
N HIS A 172 8.98 21.09 1.76
CA HIS A 172 8.71 20.88 0.34
C HIS A 172 9.84 21.50 -0.50
N LEU A 173 10.97 20.81 -0.61
CA LEU A 173 12.00 21.20 -1.57
C LEU A 173 11.52 20.85 -2.98
N PRO A 174 11.41 21.83 -3.90
CA PRO A 174 11.07 21.54 -5.28
C PRO A 174 12.19 20.71 -5.90
N ALA A 175 11.89 19.47 -6.26
CA ALA A 175 12.77 18.70 -7.13
C ALA A 175 12.81 19.43 -8.46
N HIS A 176 13.95 20.00 -8.81
CA HIS A 176 14.05 20.76 -10.04
C HIS A 176 13.81 19.81 -11.23
N LYS A 177 12.69 20.04 -11.94
CA LYS A 177 12.40 19.68 -13.35
C LYS A 177 11.83 18.27 -13.70
N PHE A 178 11.50 17.40 -12.74
CA PHE A 178 10.89 16.07 -13.00
C PHE A 178 9.59 15.80 -12.25
N LEU A 179 8.97 16.87 -11.79
CA LEU A 179 7.82 16.85 -10.91
C LEU A 179 6.72 17.72 -11.48
N GLU A 180 5.47 17.32 -11.24
CA GLU A 180 4.30 18.10 -11.65
C GLU A 180 4.32 19.42 -10.86
N GLU A 181 3.75 20.48 -11.41
CA GLU A 181 3.81 21.80 -10.80
C GLU A 181 3.19 21.76 -9.38
N GLY A 182 4.04 21.90 -8.34
CA GLY A 182 3.66 21.80 -6.93
C GLY A 182 4.01 20.48 -6.22
N GLU A 183 4.63 19.51 -6.89
CA GLU A 183 5.12 18.29 -6.25
C GLU A 183 6.53 18.51 -5.62
N SER A 184 6.78 17.83 -4.50
CA SER A 184 8.07 17.79 -3.79
C SER A 184 8.54 16.35 -3.57
N TYR A 185 9.81 16.18 -3.18
CA TYR A 185 10.33 14.86 -2.79
C TYR A 185 9.50 14.22 -1.66
N LEU A 186 8.97 15.03 -0.73
CA LEU A 186 8.10 14.57 0.35
C LEU A 186 6.79 14.00 -0.20
N THR A 187 6.16 14.70 -1.15
CA THR A 187 4.93 14.21 -1.79
C THR A 187 5.15 12.90 -2.56
N LEU A 188 6.29 12.76 -3.25
CA LEU A 188 6.66 11.50 -3.90
C LEU A 188 6.90 10.38 -2.90
N ALA A 189 7.61 10.67 -1.80
CA ALA A 189 7.91 9.69 -0.75
C ALA A 189 6.62 9.14 -0.15
N VAL A 190 5.69 10.03 0.22
CA VAL A 190 4.39 9.64 0.75
C VAL A 190 3.60 8.86 -0.31
N GLU A 191 3.54 9.34 -1.55
CA GLU A 191 2.77 8.65 -2.60
C GLU A 191 3.30 7.24 -2.90
N VAL A 192 4.62 7.05 -2.99
CA VAL A 192 5.19 5.71 -3.23
C VAL A 192 4.94 4.77 -2.06
N ALA A 193 4.96 5.28 -0.83
CA ALA A 193 4.62 4.49 0.35
C ALA A 193 3.15 4.06 0.33
N LEU A 194 2.22 4.96 -0.04
CA LEU A 194 0.79 4.64 -0.18
C LEU A 194 0.53 3.63 -1.32
N ILE A 195 1.21 3.78 -2.47
CA ILE A 195 1.16 2.81 -3.58
C ILE A 195 1.67 1.44 -3.11
N GLY A 196 2.78 1.43 -2.37
CA GLY A 196 3.40 0.23 -1.83
C GLY A 196 2.52 -0.53 -0.83
N LEU A 197 1.99 0.18 0.16
CA LEU A 197 1.10 -0.36 1.18
C LEU A 197 -0.22 -0.84 0.57
N GLY A 198 -0.73 -0.12 -0.43
CA GLY A 198 -1.99 -0.39 -1.12
C GLY A 198 -1.94 -1.46 -2.23
N GLN A 199 -0.77 -2.05 -2.49
CA GLN A 199 -0.58 -3.10 -3.48
C GLN A 199 -1.37 -4.37 -3.09
N GLN A 200 -2.26 -4.84 -3.96
CA GLN A 200 -2.82 -6.19 -3.85
C GLN A 200 -1.68 -7.21 -3.97
N ARG A 201 -1.58 -8.14 -3.04
CA ARG A 201 -0.57 -9.21 -3.07
C ARG A 201 -1.09 -10.46 -2.38
N ILE A 202 -0.61 -11.63 -2.80
CA ILE A 202 -0.89 -12.89 -2.11
C ILE A 202 -0.17 -12.93 -0.75
N MET A 203 -0.79 -13.55 0.26
CA MET A 203 -0.12 -13.84 1.52
C MET A 203 1.07 -14.78 1.26
N PRO A 204 2.30 -14.44 1.71
CA PRO A 204 3.45 -15.31 1.49
C PRO A 204 3.36 -16.60 2.30
N ASP A 205 4.07 -17.62 1.81
CA ASP A 205 4.17 -18.91 2.47
C ASP A 205 5.12 -18.86 3.68
N GLY A 206 4.67 -19.46 4.79
CA GLY A 206 5.46 -19.64 6.00
C GLY A 206 5.31 -18.52 7.02
N LEU A 207 5.28 -18.92 8.30
CA LEU A 207 5.08 -18.02 9.45
C LEU A 207 6.00 -16.79 9.42
N TYR A 208 7.31 -17.00 9.25
CA TYR A 208 8.28 -15.91 9.28
C TYR A 208 8.06 -14.88 8.16
N ALA A 209 7.68 -15.34 6.96
CA ALA A 209 7.42 -14.44 5.84
C ALA A 209 6.15 -13.61 6.10
N GLN A 210 5.11 -14.22 6.68
CA GLN A 210 3.88 -13.52 7.06
C GLN A 210 4.14 -12.49 8.17
N GLU A 211 4.84 -12.86 9.24
CA GLU A 211 5.22 -11.95 10.32
C GLU A 211 6.12 -10.80 9.83
N LYS A 212 7.01 -11.08 8.86
CA LYS A 212 7.84 -10.05 8.25
C LYS A 212 7.00 -9.04 7.47
N VAL A 213 6.01 -9.51 6.71
CA VAL A 213 5.09 -8.60 5.99
C VAL A 213 4.33 -7.70 6.96
N CYS A 214 3.75 -8.27 8.03
CA CYS A 214 3.03 -7.48 9.05
C CYS A 214 3.94 -6.44 9.72
N ARG A 215 5.14 -6.84 10.16
CA ARG A 215 6.09 -5.91 10.80
C ARG A 215 6.55 -4.80 9.86
N ASN A 216 6.86 -5.13 8.60
CA ASN A 216 7.31 -4.13 7.64
C ASN A 216 6.19 -3.16 7.26
N GLU A 217 4.94 -3.62 7.20
CA GLU A 217 3.76 -2.77 7.02
C GLU A 217 3.62 -1.79 8.19
N GLU A 218 3.67 -2.28 9.44
CA GLU A 218 3.61 -1.45 10.64
C GLU A 218 4.74 -0.43 10.70
N GLN A 219 5.98 -0.83 10.39
CA GLN A 219 7.14 0.06 10.38
C GLN A 219 7.02 1.19 9.35
N LEU A 220 6.54 0.88 8.15
CA LEU A 220 6.34 1.91 7.12
C LEU A 220 5.21 2.86 7.52
N ILE A 221 4.13 2.35 8.12
CA ILE A 221 3.06 3.19 8.66
C ILE A 221 3.56 4.09 9.79
N SER A 222 4.39 3.59 10.71
CA SER A 222 4.97 4.41 11.78
C SER A 222 5.79 5.58 11.22
N LYS A 223 6.62 5.34 10.19
CA LYS A 223 7.36 6.42 9.50
C LYS A 223 6.42 7.46 8.86
N LEU A 224 5.30 7.02 8.30
CA LEU A 224 4.30 7.92 7.72
C LEU A 224 3.50 8.70 8.78
N GLN A 225 3.35 8.16 9.99
CA GLN A 225 2.70 8.85 11.11
C GLN A 225 3.55 9.98 11.71
N GLU A 226 4.87 9.95 11.49
CA GLU A 226 5.78 11.03 11.89
C GLU A 226 5.67 12.27 10.99
N ILE A 227 4.99 12.17 9.84
CA ILE A 227 4.85 13.26 8.87
C ILE A 227 3.54 14.01 9.15
N GLU A 228 3.62 15.33 9.32
CA GLU A 228 2.45 16.19 9.43
C GLU A 228 1.75 16.37 8.07
N LEU A 229 0.41 16.25 8.05
CA LEU A 229 -0.38 16.33 6.82
C LEU A 229 -0.74 17.79 6.50
N ASP A 230 -0.11 18.33 5.46
CA ASP A 230 -0.49 19.61 4.86
C ASP A 230 -1.53 19.43 3.75
N ASP A 231 -2.01 20.54 3.17
CA ASP A 231 -3.03 20.49 2.10
C ASP A 231 -2.55 19.74 0.85
N THR A 232 -1.24 19.74 0.55
CA THR A 232 -0.71 19.02 -0.62
C THR A 232 -0.68 17.52 -0.37
N LEU A 233 -0.22 17.07 0.80
CA LEU A 233 -0.27 15.66 1.19
C LEU A 233 -1.70 15.17 1.31
N VAL A 234 -2.63 15.95 1.85
CA VAL A 234 -4.06 15.58 1.89
C VAL A 234 -4.60 15.32 0.47
N LYS A 235 -4.19 16.09 -0.54
CA LYS A 235 -4.56 15.81 -1.95
C LYS A 235 -3.99 14.48 -2.43
N ILE A 236 -2.74 14.16 -2.09
CA ILE A 236 -2.11 12.87 -2.42
C ILE A 236 -2.85 11.71 -1.73
N PHE A 237 -3.18 11.83 -0.44
CA PHE A 237 -3.95 10.82 0.29
C PHE A 237 -5.33 10.60 -0.34
N ARG A 238 -6.05 11.66 -0.71
CA ARG A 238 -7.34 11.55 -1.39
C ARG A 238 -7.21 10.89 -2.75
N LYS A 239 -6.24 11.34 -3.57
CA LYS A 239 -5.94 10.75 -4.89
C LYS A 239 -5.68 9.25 -4.76
N GLN A 240 -4.77 8.86 -3.86
CA GLN A 240 -4.41 7.46 -3.67
C GLN A 240 -5.56 6.63 -3.09
N ALA A 241 -6.33 7.14 -2.12
CA ALA A 241 -7.51 6.42 -1.62
C ALA A 241 -8.56 6.15 -2.72
N VAL A 242 -8.80 7.12 -3.62
CA VAL A 242 -9.68 6.90 -4.79
C VAL A 242 -9.11 5.84 -5.72
N PHE A 243 -7.81 5.91 -6.06
CA PHE A 243 -7.15 4.87 -6.86
C PHE A 243 -7.31 3.48 -6.23
N LEU A 244 -7.10 3.37 -4.92
CA LEU A 244 -7.21 2.09 -4.22
C LEU A 244 -8.63 1.50 -4.26
N LEU A 245 -9.65 2.36 -4.16
CA LEU A 245 -11.05 1.92 -4.25
C LEU A 245 -11.46 1.52 -5.67
N GLU A 246 -10.91 2.18 -6.70
CA GLU A 246 -11.33 2.03 -8.09
C GLU A 246 -10.47 1.07 -8.92
N ALA A 247 -9.23 0.77 -8.53
CA ALA A 247 -8.29 -0.02 -9.33
C ALA A 247 -8.59 -1.53 -9.38
N GLY A 248 -9.72 -1.98 -8.82
CA GLY A 248 -10.17 -3.37 -8.91
C GLY A 248 -9.11 -4.37 -8.40
N PRO A 249 -8.81 -5.46 -9.13
CA PRO A 249 -7.93 -6.52 -8.63
C PRO A 249 -6.46 -6.10 -8.45
N TYR A 250 -6.08 -4.91 -8.91
CA TYR A 250 -4.72 -4.39 -8.79
C TYR A 250 -4.48 -3.66 -7.47
N SER A 251 -5.52 -3.30 -6.72
CA SER A 251 -5.42 -2.70 -5.39
C SER A 251 -5.97 -3.61 -4.31
N GLY A 252 -5.31 -3.61 -3.13
CA GLY A 252 -5.80 -4.37 -1.98
C GLY A 252 -7.10 -3.82 -1.37
N LEU A 253 -7.61 -2.68 -1.84
CA LEU A 253 -8.94 -2.16 -1.51
C LEU A 253 -9.92 -2.20 -2.70
N GLY A 254 -9.58 -2.90 -3.78
CA GLY A 254 -10.44 -3.04 -4.94
C GLY A 254 -11.81 -3.68 -4.67
N GLU A 255 -12.76 -3.45 -5.57
CA GLU A 255 -14.10 -4.07 -5.47
C GLU A 255 -14.02 -5.60 -5.57
N VAL A 256 -13.19 -6.13 -6.47
CA VAL A 256 -12.92 -7.56 -6.65
C VAL A 256 -11.44 -7.81 -6.44
N ILE A 257 -11.10 -8.66 -5.47
CA ILE A 257 -9.72 -8.95 -5.08
C ILE A 257 -9.56 -10.48 -5.00
N HIS A 258 -8.37 -10.98 -5.30
CA HIS A 258 -8.03 -12.38 -5.11
C HIS A 258 -8.29 -12.83 -3.66
N ARG A 259 -8.86 -14.02 -3.48
CA ARG A 259 -9.31 -14.54 -2.17
C ARG A 259 -8.19 -14.60 -1.12
N GLU A 260 -6.99 -14.98 -1.55
CA GLU A 260 -5.83 -15.16 -0.68
C GLU A 260 -4.95 -13.92 -0.55
N SER A 261 -5.53 -12.74 -0.86
CA SER A 261 -4.79 -11.47 -0.73
C SER A 261 -4.57 -11.10 0.71
N VAL A 262 -3.43 -10.47 1.01
CA VAL A 262 -3.17 -9.89 2.33
C VAL A 262 -4.24 -8.83 2.65
N PRO A 263 -5.00 -8.95 3.75
CA PRO A 263 -5.98 -7.95 4.16
C PRO A 263 -5.31 -6.64 4.58
N MET A 264 -5.96 -5.50 4.31
CA MET A 264 -5.39 -4.17 4.51
C MET A 264 -5.91 -3.45 5.76
N HIS A 265 -6.21 -4.18 6.85
CA HIS A 265 -6.84 -3.58 8.03
C HIS A 265 -5.96 -2.49 8.68
N THR A 266 -4.67 -2.77 8.89
CA THR A 266 -3.71 -1.83 9.49
C THR A 266 -3.53 -0.59 8.63
N PHE A 267 -3.26 -0.78 7.33
CA PHE A 267 -3.14 0.33 6.39
C PHE A 267 -4.43 1.15 6.23
N ALA A 268 -5.60 0.50 6.18
CA ALA A 268 -6.87 1.19 6.09
C ALA A 268 -7.20 1.97 7.37
N LYS A 269 -6.80 1.48 8.55
CA LYS A 269 -6.91 2.24 9.81
C LYS A 269 -6.07 3.52 9.74
N TYR A 270 -4.85 3.42 9.21
CA TYR A 270 -4.01 4.60 8.98
C TYR A 270 -4.67 5.58 8.01
N LEU A 271 -5.09 5.13 6.82
CA LEU A 271 -5.80 5.97 5.84
C LEU A 271 -7.06 6.60 6.42
N PHE A 272 -7.84 5.84 7.21
CA PHE A 272 -9.05 6.32 7.85
C PHE A 272 -8.75 7.48 8.79
N THR A 273 -7.83 7.30 9.74
CA THR A 273 -7.47 8.34 10.72
C THR A 273 -6.87 9.57 10.04
N SER A 274 -6.03 9.38 9.02
CA SER A 274 -5.43 10.47 8.25
C SER A 274 -6.45 11.26 7.42
N LEU A 275 -7.44 10.61 6.81
CA LEU A 275 -8.42 11.26 5.94
C LEU A 275 -9.65 11.78 6.68
N LEU A 276 -10.00 11.24 7.84
CA LEU A 276 -11.23 11.56 8.57
C LEU A 276 -11.45 13.07 8.80
N PRO A 277 -10.43 13.87 9.20
CA PRO A 277 -10.61 15.32 9.39
C PRO A 277 -10.87 16.10 8.09
N HIS A 278 -10.52 15.53 6.93
CA HIS A 278 -10.51 16.22 5.65
C HIS A 278 -11.59 15.72 4.68
N ASP A 279 -11.88 14.42 4.66
CA ASP A 279 -12.88 13.78 3.81
C ASP A 279 -13.40 12.52 4.51
N ALA A 280 -14.38 12.73 5.38
CA ALA A 280 -14.97 11.65 6.16
C ALA A 280 -15.63 10.60 5.26
N GLU A 281 -16.27 10.98 4.16
CA GLU A 281 -16.95 10.00 3.31
C GLU A 281 -15.95 9.07 2.60
N LEU A 282 -14.85 9.61 2.08
CA LEU A 282 -13.78 8.80 1.52
C LEU A 282 -13.11 7.92 2.58
N ALA A 283 -12.88 8.44 3.78
CA ALA A 283 -12.33 7.68 4.90
C ALA A 283 -13.22 6.46 5.23
N TYR A 284 -14.53 6.65 5.43
CA TYR A 284 -15.46 5.55 5.71
C TYR A 284 -15.55 4.56 4.54
N LYS A 285 -15.59 5.02 3.28
CA LYS A 285 -15.58 4.13 2.11
C LYS A 285 -14.35 3.22 2.09
N THR A 286 -13.17 3.78 2.36
CA THR A 286 -11.90 3.04 2.45
C THR A 286 -11.91 2.02 3.59
N ALA A 287 -12.31 2.43 4.79
CA ALA A 287 -12.31 1.57 5.96
C ALA A 287 -13.33 0.42 5.85
N LEU A 288 -14.56 0.71 5.42
CA LEU A 288 -15.61 -0.29 5.20
C LEU A 288 -15.20 -1.31 4.12
N ARG A 289 -14.51 -0.86 3.07
CA ARG A 289 -13.98 -1.73 2.02
C ARG A 289 -12.89 -2.68 2.56
N ALA A 290 -12.05 -2.17 3.46
CA ALA A 290 -10.98 -2.94 4.08
C ALA A 290 -11.46 -3.94 5.13
N MET A 291 -12.68 -3.79 5.66
CA MET A 291 -13.24 -4.73 6.65
C MET A 291 -13.37 -6.16 6.13
N ARG A 292 -13.40 -6.37 4.81
CA ARG A 292 -13.57 -7.70 4.21
C ARG A 292 -12.38 -8.61 4.51
N LEU A 293 -12.68 -9.86 4.88
CA LEU A 293 -11.68 -10.91 5.12
C LEU A 293 -11.98 -12.11 4.20
N LEU A 294 -11.68 -11.95 2.91
CA LEU A 294 -12.08 -12.84 1.82
C LEU A 294 -11.66 -14.31 2.01
N VAL A 295 -10.58 -14.56 2.76
CA VAL A 295 -10.10 -15.93 3.02
C VAL A 295 -11.14 -16.77 3.78
N LEU A 296 -11.95 -16.14 4.63
CA LEU A 296 -12.98 -16.79 5.44
C LEU A 296 -14.34 -16.90 4.73
N GLU A 297 -14.53 -16.21 3.59
CA GLU A 297 -15.78 -16.29 2.85
C GLU A 297 -15.94 -17.70 2.24
N SER A 298 -16.99 -18.43 2.62
CA SER A 298 -17.28 -19.75 2.04
C SER A 298 -17.64 -19.58 0.57
N THR A 299 -16.85 -20.18 -0.34
CA THR A 299 -17.33 -20.35 -1.71
C THR A 299 -18.39 -21.44 -1.65
N ALA A 300 -19.66 -21.07 -1.83
CA ALA A 300 -20.67 -22.05 -2.19
C ALA A 300 -20.11 -22.81 -3.42
N PRO A 301 -20.08 -24.15 -3.41
CA PRO A 301 -19.55 -24.89 -4.54
C PRO A 301 -20.42 -24.53 -5.75
N SER A 302 -19.83 -23.88 -6.75
CA SER A 302 -20.47 -23.78 -8.06
C SER A 302 -20.75 -25.21 -8.51
N GLY A 303 -22.04 -25.54 -8.62
CA GLY A 303 -22.48 -26.87 -8.99
C GLY A 303 -22.04 -27.19 -10.41
N ASP A 304 -20.93 -27.90 -10.54
CA ASP A 304 -20.55 -28.58 -11.77
C ASP A 304 -20.30 -30.06 -11.47
N MET A 305 -21.40 -30.82 -11.42
CA MET A 305 -21.46 -32.25 -11.14
C MET A 305 -21.13 -33.07 -12.39
N SER A 306 -19.92 -32.93 -12.95
CA SER A 306 -19.55 -33.64 -14.18
C SER A 306 -18.09 -34.10 -14.25
N ARG A 307 -17.52 -34.65 -13.17
CA ARG A 307 -16.29 -35.48 -13.26
C ARG A 307 -16.35 -36.71 -12.35
N PRO A 308 -16.22 -37.95 -12.87
CA PRO A 308 -16.29 -39.15 -12.07
C PRO A 308 -15.02 -39.36 -11.25
N HIS A 309 -15.22 -39.87 -10.03
CA HIS A 309 -14.22 -40.14 -9.02
C HIS A 309 -13.20 -41.20 -9.43
N HIS A 310 -11.91 -40.90 -9.26
CA HIS A 310 -10.90 -41.90 -8.93
C HIS A 310 -10.06 -41.44 -7.74
N ILE A 311 -9.84 -42.39 -6.84
CA ILE A 311 -9.38 -42.25 -5.46
C ILE A 311 -7.88 -41.97 -5.41
N ALA A 312 -7.51 -40.83 -4.80
CA ALA A 312 -6.33 -40.71 -3.97
C ALA A 312 -6.66 -39.78 -2.81
N SER A 313 -6.67 -40.36 -1.60
CA SER A 313 -6.73 -39.66 -0.33
C SER A 313 -5.48 -38.79 -0.16
N VAL A 314 -5.59 -37.51 -0.52
CA VAL A 314 -4.85 -36.39 0.07
C VAL A 314 -5.84 -35.25 0.08
N VAL A 315 -6.40 -34.93 1.24
CA VAL A 315 -7.21 -33.72 1.42
C VAL A 315 -6.30 -32.55 1.04
N PRO A 316 -6.55 -31.79 -0.06
CA PRO A 316 -5.79 -30.57 -0.27
C PRO A 316 -6.15 -29.67 0.91
N ASN A 317 -5.15 -29.18 1.65
CA ASN A 317 -5.29 -28.15 2.68
C ASN A 317 -6.36 -27.13 2.21
N ARG A 318 -7.57 -27.18 2.78
CA ARG A 318 -8.71 -26.38 2.29
C ARG A 318 -8.56 -24.88 2.56
N TYR A 319 -7.49 -24.47 3.23
CA TYR A 319 -7.15 -23.07 3.46
C TYR A 319 -5.63 -22.89 3.42
N PRO A 320 -5.13 -21.80 2.83
CA PRO A 320 -3.73 -21.40 3.01
C PRO A 320 -3.45 -21.26 4.52
N ARG A 321 -2.30 -21.74 4.98
CA ARG A 321 -1.93 -21.66 6.41
C ARG A 321 -1.57 -20.22 6.76
N TRP A 322 -2.58 -19.44 7.14
CA TRP A 322 -2.43 -18.07 7.62
C TRP A 322 -2.11 -18.12 9.11
N PHE A 323 -0.82 -18.24 9.42
CA PHE A 323 -0.35 -18.34 10.80
C PHE A 323 -0.59 -17.04 11.58
N THR A 324 -0.64 -15.90 10.89
CA THR A 324 -0.92 -14.58 11.46
C THR A 324 -2.42 -14.24 11.50
N LEU A 325 -3.32 -15.20 11.26
CA LEU A 325 -4.77 -14.94 11.20
C LEU A 325 -5.30 -14.26 12.47
N SER A 326 -4.89 -14.72 13.65
CA SER A 326 -5.29 -14.10 14.93
C SER A 326 -4.87 -12.62 15.02
N HIS A 327 -3.67 -12.28 14.54
CA HIS A 327 -3.23 -10.89 14.47
C HIS A 327 -4.06 -10.08 13.47
N ILE A 328 -4.36 -10.64 12.30
CA ILE A 328 -5.22 -10.01 11.27
C ILE A 328 -6.62 -9.73 11.82
N GLU A 329 -7.24 -10.68 12.52
CA GLU A 329 -8.56 -10.50 13.15
C GLU A 329 -8.52 -9.40 14.23
N SER A 330 -7.43 -9.30 15.00
CA SER A 330 -7.24 -8.21 15.95
C SER A 330 -7.17 -6.85 15.24
N GLN A 331 -6.43 -6.76 14.11
CA GLN A 331 -6.36 -5.52 13.31
C GLN A 331 -7.72 -5.15 12.69
N GLN A 332 -8.50 -6.16 12.25
CA GLN A 332 -9.87 -5.97 11.76
C GLN A 332 -10.77 -5.38 12.87
N CYS A 333 -10.66 -5.91 14.08
CA CYS A 333 -11.38 -5.44 15.26
C CYS A 333 -10.97 -4.01 15.64
N GLU A 334 -9.68 -3.67 15.59
CA GLU A 334 -9.20 -2.32 15.87
C GLU A 334 -9.72 -1.29 14.85
N LEU A 335 -9.75 -1.65 13.56
CA LEU A 335 -10.34 -0.82 12.51
C LEU A 335 -11.83 -0.55 12.78
N ALA A 336 -12.59 -1.60 13.13
CA ALA A 336 -14.00 -1.47 13.50
C ALA A 336 -14.22 -0.55 14.71
N SER A 337 -13.44 -0.73 15.78
CA SER A 337 -13.52 0.10 16.99
C SER A 337 -13.19 1.57 16.69
N THR A 338 -12.22 1.81 15.81
CA THR A 338 -11.85 3.16 15.35
C THR A 338 -13.00 3.82 14.58
N MET A 339 -13.67 3.08 13.69
CA MET A 339 -14.84 3.57 12.95
C MET A 339 -16.04 3.87 13.85
N LEU A 340 -16.31 3.01 14.85
CA LEU A 340 -17.38 3.22 15.84
C LEU A 340 -17.13 4.49 16.66
N THR A 341 -15.88 4.70 17.10
CA THR A 341 -15.48 5.90 17.84
C THR A 341 -15.71 7.15 17.01
N ALA A 342 -15.29 7.15 15.75
CA ALA A 342 -15.45 8.27 14.83
C ALA A 342 -16.92 8.51 14.42
N ALA A 343 -17.76 7.48 14.48
CA ALA A 343 -19.18 7.57 14.10
C ALA A 343 -20.07 8.04 15.26
N LYS A 344 -19.52 8.29 16.45
CA LYS A 344 -20.27 8.78 17.61
C LYS A 344 -21.07 10.04 17.23
N GLY A 345 -22.38 10.01 17.50
CA GLY A 345 -23.30 11.09 17.11
C GLY A 345 -23.82 11.07 15.66
N ASP A 346 -23.35 10.16 14.79
CA ASP A 346 -23.87 9.97 13.43
C ASP A 346 -24.55 8.60 13.29
N VAL A 347 -25.87 8.60 13.41
CA VAL A 347 -26.70 7.39 13.38
C VAL A 347 -26.50 6.58 12.10
N ARG A 348 -26.42 7.25 10.94
CA ARG A 348 -26.32 6.55 9.64
C ARG A 348 -24.98 5.87 9.49
N ARG A 349 -23.90 6.51 9.95
CA ARG A 349 -22.56 5.91 9.96
C ARG A 349 -22.49 4.74 10.94
N LEU A 350 -23.09 4.88 12.13
CA LEU A 350 -23.15 3.80 13.10
C LEU A 350 -23.89 2.56 12.58
N GLU A 351 -25.04 2.73 11.94
CA GLU A 351 -25.78 1.64 11.28
C GLU A 351 -24.92 0.98 10.20
N THR A 352 -24.28 1.76 9.34
CA THR A 352 -23.42 1.23 8.26
C THR A 352 -22.20 0.46 8.82
N VAL A 353 -21.57 0.98 9.87
CA VAL A 353 -20.43 0.32 10.52
C VAL A 353 -20.87 -0.97 11.21
N LEU A 354 -22.02 -0.96 11.88
CA LEU A 354 -22.62 -2.14 12.51
C LEU A 354 -22.91 -3.23 11.47
N GLU A 355 -23.59 -2.91 10.37
CA GLU A 355 -23.85 -3.87 9.28
C GLU A 355 -22.55 -4.47 8.75
N SER A 356 -21.51 -3.64 8.59
CA SER A 356 -20.20 -4.09 8.14
C SER A 356 -19.50 -5.00 9.16
N ILE A 357 -19.64 -4.74 10.46
CA ILE A 357 -19.11 -5.60 11.53
C ILE A 357 -19.79 -6.96 11.48
N GLN A 358 -21.13 -6.98 11.48
CA GLN A 358 -21.93 -8.20 11.47
C GLN A 358 -21.67 -9.07 10.24
N LYS A 359 -21.34 -8.44 9.11
CA LYS A 359 -21.04 -9.14 7.85
C LYS A 359 -19.63 -9.73 7.81
N ASN A 360 -18.63 -9.02 8.33
CA ASN A 360 -17.22 -9.33 8.02
C ASN A 360 -16.41 -9.86 9.22
N ILE A 361 -16.83 -9.59 10.45
CA ILE A 361 -16.15 -10.11 11.65
C ILE A 361 -16.80 -11.42 12.04
N HIS A 362 -16.04 -12.51 11.98
CA HIS A 362 -16.56 -13.87 12.23
C HIS A 362 -16.23 -14.38 13.64
N SER A 363 -15.35 -13.68 14.35
CA SER A 363 -14.86 -14.10 15.65
C SER A 363 -15.74 -13.52 16.77
N SER A 364 -16.49 -14.39 17.46
CA SER A 364 -17.40 -13.98 18.55
C SER A 364 -16.69 -13.24 19.68
N SER A 365 -15.43 -13.56 19.96
CA SER A 365 -14.63 -12.83 20.96
C SER A 365 -14.37 -11.38 20.54
N HIS A 366 -14.10 -11.14 19.26
CA HIS A 366 -13.92 -9.80 18.71
C HIS A 366 -15.24 -9.02 18.63
N ILE A 367 -16.35 -9.69 18.28
CA ILE A 367 -17.70 -9.06 18.32
C ILE A 367 -18.03 -8.61 19.75
N PHE A 368 -17.82 -9.49 20.74
CA PHE A 368 -18.05 -9.15 22.14
C PHE A 368 -17.14 -8.01 22.62
N LYS A 369 -15.86 -8.01 22.23
CA LYS A 369 -14.94 -6.91 22.50
C LYS A 369 -15.45 -5.59 21.91
N LEU A 370 -15.95 -5.61 20.68
CA LEU A 370 -16.53 -4.42 20.03
C LEU A 370 -17.81 -3.94 20.72
N ALA A 371 -18.64 -4.85 21.21
CA ALA A 371 -19.80 -4.50 22.03
C ALA A 371 -19.38 -3.75 23.30
N GLN A 372 -18.34 -4.24 24.00
CA GLN A 372 -17.78 -3.57 25.18
C GLN A 372 -17.15 -2.21 24.85
N ASP A 373 -16.42 -2.10 23.75
CA ASP A 373 -15.80 -0.85 23.33
C ASP A 373 -16.88 0.19 22.95
N ALA A 374 -17.90 -0.22 22.20
CA ALA A 374 -19.06 0.63 21.89
C ALA A 374 -19.76 1.13 23.16
N PHE A 375 -19.97 0.26 24.15
CA PHE A 375 -20.54 0.64 25.44
C PHE A 375 -19.69 1.72 26.13
N LYS A 376 -18.37 1.49 26.24
CA LYS A 376 -17.44 2.45 26.87
C LYS A 376 -17.46 3.80 26.17
N ILE A 377 -17.46 3.82 24.84
CA ILE A 377 -17.50 5.06 24.04
C ILE A 377 -18.84 5.80 24.27
N ALA A 378 -19.93 5.04 24.40
CA ALA A 378 -21.26 5.61 24.62
C ALA A 378 -21.39 6.25 26.00
N THR A 379 -20.71 5.72 27.02
CA THR A 379 -20.80 6.17 28.43
C THR A 379 -19.63 7.06 28.88
N LEU A 380 -18.82 7.59 27.96
CA LEU A 380 -17.69 8.48 28.28
C LEU A 380 -18.15 9.65 29.16
N MET A 381 -17.42 9.86 30.27
CA MET A 381 -17.84 10.62 31.47
C MET A 381 -18.19 12.10 31.26
N ASP A 382 -17.83 12.68 30.12
CA ASP A 382 -17.98 14.13 29.86
C ASP A 382 -19.20 14.48 28.98
N SER A 383 -20.03 13.50 28.60
CA SER A 383 -21.20 13.70 27.74
C SER A 383 -22.40 12.85 28.17
N LEU A 384 -23.62 13.30 27.84
CA LEU A 384 -24.81 12.44 27.95
C LEU A 384 -24.59 11.14 27.17
N PRO A 385 -25.07 9.99 27.67
CA PRO A 385 -24.87 8.72 26.99
C PRO A 385 -25.41 8.72 25.57
N ASP A 386 -24.62 8.25 24.60
CA ASP A 386 -25.07 8.11 23.23
C ASP A 386 -25.99 6.87 23.12
N ILE A 387 -27.30 7.12 23.12
CA ILE A 387 -28.34 6.08 23.05
C ILE A 387 -28.19 5.22 21.80
N THR A 388 -27.75 5.81 20.67
CA THR A 388 -27.60 5.08 19.41
C THR A 388 -26.43 4.10 19.48
N LEU A 389 -25.33 4.51 20.12
CA LEU A 389 -24.17 3.66 20.32
C LEU A 389 -24.41 2.57 21.39
N LEU A 390 -25.24 2.85 22.41
CA LEU A 390 -25.73 1.83 23.34
C LEU A 390 -26.58 0.76 22.64
N LYS A 391 -27.41 1.17 21.67
CA LYS A 391 -28.18 0.23 20.84
C LYS A 391 -27.24 -0.64 19.99
N VAL A 392 -26.24 -0.04 19.35
CA VAL A 392 -25.20 -0.78 18.61
C VAL A 392 -24.47 -1.77 19.52
N SER A 393 -24.08 -1.34 20.73
CA SER A 393 -23.43 -2.21 21.72
C SER A 393 -24.31 -3.41 22.09
N LEU A 394 -25.61 -3.18 22.32
CA LEU A 394 -26.57 -4.25 22.63
C LEU A 394 -26.72 -5.22 21.46
N GLU A 395 -26.85 -4.71 20.23
CA GLU A 395 -27.00 -5.56 19.04
C GLU A 395 -25.77 -6.41 18.76
N LEU A 396 -24.57 -5.88 18.96
CA LEU A 396 -23.32 -6.65 18.88
C LEU A 396 -23.23 -7.70 20.00
N GLY A 397 -23.68 -7.37 21.22
CA GLY A 397 -23.64 -8.27 22.36
C GLY A 397 -24.64 -9.44 22.32
N LEU A 398 -25.63 -9.39 21.43
CA LEU A 398 -26.66 -10.43 21.27
C LEU A 398 -26.32 -11.47 20.19
N GLN A 399 -25.28 -11.24 19.39
CA GLN A 399 -24.75 -12.19 18.39
C GLN A 399 -23.83 -13.22 19.04
#